data_AF-A0A060C2H8-F1
#
_entry.id   AF-A0A060C2H8-F1
#
_cell.length_a   1.000
_cell.length_b   1.000
_cell.length_c   1.000
_cell.angle_alpha   90.00
_cell.angle_beta   90.00
_cell.angle_gamma   90.00
#
_symmetry.space_group_name_H-M   'P 1'
#
loop_
_entity.id
_entity.type
_entity.pdbx_description
1 polymer ?
#
loop_
_entity_poly.entity_id
_entity_poly.type
_entity_poly.pdbx_seq_one_letter_code
_entity_poly.pdbx_strand_id
1 'polypeptide(L)'
;GDPGLAREQLELALGRPGADGQLPDVVHDTGVIAGSDDLPPADLARLRELGSPAADPAVAVPLTKPPLAALALARLVEAGAPAEWLDRLLPVVRRSQDWWFRHGFAADGLPEYHHPYSSGLDDSPVFDADLPVATPDLAAYLELQDLLLADLLDAQGQAARRDTAPGRPRPG
;
A
#
# COMPACT_ATOMS: atom_id res chain seq x y z
N GLY A 1 -21.87 -4.46 5.85
CA GLY A 1 -21.34 -3.09 5.69
C GLY A 1 -21.91 -2.47 4.44
N ASP A 2 -21.49 -1.25 4.10
CA ASP A 2 -21.88 -0.53 2.88
C ASP A 2 -20.74 -0.61 1.84
N PRO A 3 -20.88 -1.40 0.75
CA PRO A 3 -19.86 -1.53 -0.28
C PRO A 3 -19.68 -0.28 -1.15
N GLY A 4 -20.66 0.63 -1.19
CA GLY A 4 -20.52 1.91 -1.88
C GLY A 4 -19.53 2.80 -1.13
N LEU A 5 -19.79 3.02 0.15
CA LEU A 5 -18.90 3.82 1.00
C LEU A 5 -17.50 3.23 1.10
N ALA A 6 -17.37 1.89 1.20
CA ALA A 6 -16.06 1.25 1.25
C ALA A 6 -15.22 1.49 -0.03
N ARG A 7 -15.86 1.52 -1.21
CA ARG A 7 -15.20 1.86 -2.47
C ARG A 7 -14.75 3.32 -2.50
N GLU A 8 -15.62 4.25 -2.07
CA GLU A 8 -15.29 5.68 -2.00
C GLU A 8 -14.10 5.93 -1.06
N GLN A 9 -14.07 5.28 0.11
CA GLN A 9 -12.95 5.40 1.06
C GLN A 9 -11.64 4.90 0.45
N LEU A 10 -11.67 3.80 -0.30
CA LEU A 10 -10.47 3.27 -0.92
C LEU A 10 -10.01 4.14 -2.10
N GLU A 11 -10.93 4.72 -2.88
CA GLU A 11 -10.60 5.69 -3.93
C GLU A 11 -9.91 6.93 -3.34
N LEU A 12 -10.33 7.41 -2.16
CA LEU A 12 -9.67 8.52 -1.47
C LEU A 12 -8.28 8.12 -0.99
N ALA A 13 -8.15 7.00 -0.29
CA ALA A 13 -6.88 6.52 0.25
C ALA A 13 -5.82 6.26 -0.83
N LEU A 14 -6.26 5.73 -1.99
CA LEU A 14 -5.38 5.41 -3.12
C LEU A 14 -5.30 6.54 -4.16
N GLY A 15 -5.96 7.67 -3.92
CA GLY A 15 -6.12 8.75 -4.91
C GLY A 15 -4.90 9.65 -5.09
N ARG A 16 -3.88 9.52 -4.22
CA ARG A 16 -2.70 10.41 -4.18
C ARG A 16 -1.36 9.65 -4.11
N PRO A 17 -1.08 8.66 -4.98
CA PRO A 17 0.19 7.98 -4.97
C PRO A 17 1.33 8.92 -5.40
N GLY A 18 2.51 8.74 -4.81
CA GLY A 18 3.75 9.37 -5.24
C GLY A 18 4.14 8.99 -6.67
N ALA A 19 5.05 9.76 -7.28
CA ALA A 19 5.52 9.55 -8.65
C ALA A 19 6.27 8.21 -8.82
N ASP A 20 6.87 7.71 -7.76
CA ASP A 20 7.63 6.45 -7.69
C ASP A 20 6.80 5.23 -7.28
N GLY A 21 5.56 5.45 -6.83
CA GLY A 21 4.61 4.41 -6.42
C GLY A 21 4.26 4.43 -4.93
N GLN A 22 4.90 5.26 -4.11
CA GLN A 22 4.60 5.33 -2.68
C GLN A 22 3.12 5.68 -2.44
N LEU A 23 2.46 4.98 -1.52
CA LEU A 23 1.19 5.45 -0.96
C LEU A 23 1.46 6.28 0.29
N PRO A 24 0.84 7.46 0.44
CA PRO A 24 1.04 8.30 1.61
C PRO A 24 0.48 7.62 2.86
N ASP A 25 1.04 8.00 4.01
CA ASP A 25 0.56 7.61 5.33
C ASP A 25 -0.86 8.15 5.60
N VAL A 26 -1.09 9.42 5.24
CA VAL A 26 -2.37 10.11 5.44
C VAL A 26 -2.77 10.89 4.20
N VAL A 27 -4.06 10.85 3.87
CA VAL A 27 -4.71 11.73 2.89
C VAL A 27 -5.80 12.53 3.61
N HIS A 28 -5.78 13.86 3.46
CA HIS A 28 -6.79 14.75 4.03
C HIS A 28 -7.13 15.89 3.07
N ASP A 29 -8.14 16.69 3.41
CA ASP A 29 -8.70 17.73 2.52
C ASP A 29 -7.69 18.78 2.04
N THR A 30 -6.61 18.98 2.81
CA THR A 30 -5.60 20.01 2.56
C THR A 30 -4.26 19.46 2.07
N GLY A 31 -4.10 18.14 1.93
CA GLY A 31 -2.82 17.55 1.55
C GLY A 31 -2.66 16.07 1.83
N VAL A 32 -1.40 15.64 1.86
CA VAL A 32 -0.99 14.28 2.21
C VAL A 32 0.19 14.35 3.16
N ILE A 33 0.36 13.28 3.95
CA ILE A 33 1.59 13.02 4.69
C ILE A 33 2.24 11.82 4.02
N ALA A 34 3.34 12.04 3.30
CA ALA A 34 4.10 11.00 2.60
C ALA A 34 5.54 10.88 3.12
N GLY A 35 6.00 11.81 3.94
CA GLY A 35 7.31 11.72 4.58
C GLY A 35 7.41 12.58 5.82
N SER A 36 8.57 12.51 6.48
CA SER A 36 8.87 13.29 7.68
C SER A 36 8.74 14.80 7.47
N ASP A 37 8.97 15.30 6.24
CA ASP A 37 8.88 16.73 5.91
C ASP A 37 7.43 17.27 5.93
N ASP A 38 6.45 16.38 5.80
CA ASP A 38 5.02 16.72 5.83
C ASP A 38 4.45 16.74 7.26
N LEU A 39 5.22 16.28 8.25
CA LEU A 39 4.75 16.14 9.61
C LEU A 39 4.61 17.49 10.33
N PRO A 40 3.58 17.66 11.17
CA PRO A 40 3.54 18.74 12.15
C PRO A 40 4.80 18.76 13.03
N PRO A 41 5.23 19.93 13.54
CA PRO A 41 6.45 20.02 14.35
C PRO A 41 6.50 19.10 15.58
N ALA A 42 5.35 18.82 16.19
CA ALA A 42 5.24 17.92 17.32
C ALA A 42 5.50 16.44 16.92
N ASP A 43 4.93 16.01 15.79
CA ASP A 43 5.11 14.65 15.29
C ASP A 43 6.51 14.45 14.71
N LEU A 44 7.11 15.50 14.12
CA LEU A 44 8.51 15.47 13.70
C LEU A 44 9.46 15.32 14.90
N ALA A 45 9.16 15.95 16.04
CA ALA A 45 9.93 15.77 17.26
C ALA A 45 9.83 14.33 17.78
N ARG A 46 8.61 13.76 17.79
CA ARG A 46 8.40 12.35 18.17
C ARG A 46 9.07 11.38 17.19
N LEU A 47 9.01 11.65 15.89
CA LEU A 47 9.73 10.88 14.86
C LEU A 47 11.23 10.86 15.13
N ARG A 48 11.82 11.99 15.56
CA ARG A 48 13.24 12.08 15.92
C ARG A 48 13.60 11.34 17.22
N GLU A 49 12.64 11.20 18.14
CA GLU A 49 12.83 10.43 19.38
C GLU A 49 12.73 8.92 19.12
N LEU A 50 11.84 8.51 18.20
CA LEU A 50 11.62 7.11 17.81
C LEU A 50 12.61 6.63 16.73
N GLY A 51 13.18 7.54 15.94
CA GLY A 51 14.28 7.27 15.05
C GLY A 51 15.56 7.05 15.84
N SER A 52 16.16 5.84 15.75
CA SER A 52 17.53 5.62 16.20
C SER A 52 18.45 6.73 15.61
N PRO A 53 19.44 7.27 16.35
CA PRO A 53 20.27 8.45 15.99
C PRO A 53 21.09 8.35 14.68
N ALA A 54 20.80 7.39 13.82
CA ALA A 54 21.44 7.12 12.54
C ALA A 54 20.73 7.73 11.32
N ALA A 55 19.49 8.22 11.44
CA ALA A 55 18.85 8.97 10.34
C ALA A 55 19.29 10.43 10.39
N ASP A 56 20.08 10.86 9.41
CA ASP A 56 20.43 12.27 9.21
C ASP A 56 19.12 13.11 9.20
N PRO A 57 18.95 14.08 10.11
CA PRO A 57 17.77 14.94 10.13
C PRO A 57 17.54 15.73 8.84
N ALA A 58 18.55 15.81 7.97
CA ALA A 58 18.47 16.42 6.65
C ALA A 58 17.90 15.49 5.57
N VAL A 59 17.69 14.20 5.86
CA VAL A 59 17.16 13.22 4.92
C VAL A 59 15.71 12.89 5.29
N ALA A 60 14.80 13.22 4.38
CA ALA A 60 13.38 12.91 4.56
C ALA A 60 13.16 11.39 4.61
N VAL A 61 12.42 10.95 5.63
CA VAL A 61 12.03 9.53 5.79
C VAL A 61 10.66 9.34 5.13
N PRO A 62 10.52 8.44 4.14
CA PRO A 62 9.22 8.11 3.58
C PRO A 62 8.30 7.49 4.63
N LEU A 63 7.06 7.99 4.70
CA LEU A 63 6.01 7.49 5.57
C LEU A 63 4.88 6.89 4.73
N THR A 64 4.45 5.70 5.11
CA THR A 64 3.41 4.95 4.39
C THR A 64 2.66 4.07 5.39
N LYS A 65 1.90 3.08 4.93
CA LYS A 65 1.24 2.08 5.77
C LYS A 65 1.44 0.67 5.20
N PRO A 66 1.23 -0.39 5.99
CA PRO A 66 1.47 -1.74 5.53
C PRO A 66 0.69 -2.10 4.25
N PRO A 67 1.29 -2.91 3.36
CA PRO A 67 0.76 -3.24 2.04
C PRO A 67 -0.47 -4.16 2.10
N LEU A 68 -1.65 -3.61 2.40
CA LEU A 68 -2.92 -4.34 2.50
C LEU A 68 -3.97 -3.90 1.48
N ALA A 69 -3.60 -3.05 0.53
CA ALA A 69 -4.54 -2.48 -0.43
C ALA A 69 -5.13 -3.54 -1.38
N ALA A 70 -4.34 -4.53 -1.81
CA ALA A 70 -4.88 -5.63 -2.64
C ALA A 70 -5.89 -6.49 -1.89
N LEU A 71 -5.74 -6.66 -0.56
CA LEU A 71 -6.75 -7.33 0.26
C LEU A 71 -8.07 -6.57 0.24
N ALA A 72 -8.03 -5.25 0.38
CA ALA A 72 -9.23 -4.43 0.28
C ALA A 72 -9.88 -4.53 -1.11
N LEU A 73 -9.09 -4.49 -2.18
CA LEU A 73 -9.58 -4.70 -3.55
C LEU A 73 -10.27 -6.05 -3.70
N ALA A 74 -9.63 -7.15 -3.29
CA ALA A 74 -10.16 -8.50 -3.41
C ALA A 74 -11.52 -8.65 -2.69
N ARG A 75 -11.63 -8.14 -1.46
CA ARG A 75 -12.90 -8.19 -0.71
C ARG A 75 -14.01 -7.38 -1.35
N LEU A 76 -13.70 -6.26 -1.99
CA LEU A 76 -14.68 -5.45 -2.69
C LEU A 76 -15.11 -6.09 -4.01
N VAL A 77 -14.20 -6.75 -4.73
CA VAL A 77 -14.53 -7.57 -5.91
C VAL A 77 -15.44 -8.72 -5.54
N GLU A 78 -15.14 -9.46 -4.45
CA GLU A 78 -16.02 -10.50 -3.91
C GLU A 78 -17.42 -9.97 -3.55
N ALA A 79 -17.50 -8.71 -3.08
CA ALA A 79 -18.74 -8.02 -2.78
C ALA A 79 -19.44 -7.42 -4.01
N GLY A 80 -18.95 -7.68 -5.22
CA GLY A 80 -19.55 -7.23 -6.48
C GLY A 80 -19.13 -5.84 -6.93
N ALA A 81 -17.92 -5.38 -6.57
CA ALA A 81 -17.38 -4.15 -7.11
C ALA A 81 -17.28 -4.23 -8.65
N PRO A 82 -17.59 -3.14 -9.38
CA PRO A 82 -17.53 -3.14 -10.83
C PRO A 82 -16.11 -3.35 -11.36
N ALA A 83 -15.97 -3.99 -12.52
CA ALA A 83 -14.67 -4.24 -13.14
C ALA A 83 -13.93 -2.94 -13.45
N GLU A 84 -14.64 -1.91 -13.93
CA GLU A 84 -14.06 -0.61 -14.23
C GLU A 84 -13.53 0.12 -12.99
N TRP A 85 -14.05 -0.20 -11.80
CA TRP A 85 -13.54 0.31 -10.54
C TRP A 85 -12.20 -0.35 -10.18
N LEU A 86 -12.12 -1.68 -10.33
CA LEU A 86 -10.88 -2.43 -10.14
C LEU A 86 -9.79 -1.99 -11.14
N ASP A 87 -10.14 -1.86 -12.42
CA ASP A 87 -9.21 -1.47 -13.50
C ASP A 87 -8.49 -0.15 -13.22
N ARG A 88 -9.16 0.79 -12.51
CA ARG A 88 -8.56 2.07 -12.13
C ARG A 88 -7.58 1.95 -10.96
N LEU A 89 -7.88 1.12 -9.97
CA LEU A 89 -7.12 1.06 -8.71
C LEU A 89 -6.02 0.00 -8.73
N LEU A 90 -6.20 -1.10 -9.46
CA LEU A 90 -5.23 -2.19 -9.51
C LEU A 90 -3.82 -1.73 -9.96
N PRO A 91 -3.67 -0.85 -10.98
CA PRO A 91 -2.35 -0.32 -11.34
C PRO A 91 -1.69 0.52 -10.24
N VAL A 92 -2.49 1.21 -9.41
CA VAL A 92 -1.98 2.00 -8.28
C VAL A 92 -1.41 1.09 -7.21
N VAL A 93 -2.16 0.04 -6.83
CA VAL A 93 -1.71 -0.93 -5.83
C VAL A 93 -0.48 -1.69 -6.30
N ARG A 94 -0.41 -2.07 -7.59
CA ARG A 94 0.80 -2.68 -8.15
C ARG A 94 2.02 -1.77 -8.05
N ARG A 95 1.89 -0.48 -8.37
CA ARG A 95 2.99 0.49 -8.21
C ARG A 95 3.42 0.65 -6.75
N SER A 96 2.49 0.54 -5.81
CA SER A 96 2.80 0.52 -4.37
C SER A 96 3.57 -0.73 -3.96
N GLN A 97 3.22 -1.90 -4.49
CA GLN A 97 3.98 -3.13 -4.29
C GLN A 97 5.41 -2.99 -4.84
N ASP A 98 5.54 -2.48 -6.07
CA ASP A 98 6.85 -2.22 -6.70
C ASP A 98 7.70 -1.24 -5.88
N TRP A 99 7.05 -0.24 -5.26
CA TRP A 99 7.71 0.72 -4.39
C TRP A 99 8.28 0.05 -3.14
N TRP A 100 7.51 -0.82 -2.48
CA TRP A 100 7.99 -1.56 -1.32
C TRP A 100 9.17 -2.46 -1.66
N PHE A 101 9.11 -3.21 -2.76
CA PHE A 101 10.24 -4.05 -3.21
C PHE A 101 11.50 -3.24 -3.53
N ARG A 102 11.35 -1.97 -3.92
CA ARG A 102 12.49 -1.09 -4.24
C ARG A 102 13.10 -0.43 -3.00
N HIS A 103 12.28 -0.02 -2.04
CA HIS A 103 12.69 0.89 -0.97
C HIS A 103 12.61 0.29 0.45
N GLY A 104 11.87 -0.80 0.64
CA GLY A 104 11.61 -1.38 1.96
C GLY A 104 12.32 -2.70 2.20
N PHE A 105 13.48 -2.93 1.58
CA PHE A 105 14.28 -4.15 1.74
C PHE A 105 15.71 -3.81 2.14
N ALA A 106 16.25 -4.55 3.10
CA ALA A 106 17.66 -4.51 3.47
C ALA A 106 18.54 -5.16 2.39
N ALA A 107 19.85 -4.97 2.54
CA ALA A 107 20.86 -5.60 1.68
C ALA A 107 20.85 -7.14 1.75
N ASP A 108 20.31 -7.72 2.83
CA ASP A 108 20.16 -9.18 2.99
C ASP A 108 18.86 -9.73 2.37
N GLY A 109 18.00 -8.85 1.85
CA GLY A 109 16.74 -9.22 1.20
C GLY A 109 15.56 -9.42 2.14
N LEU A 110 15.67 -9.03 3.42
CA LEU A 110 14.52 -8.98 4.32
C LEU A 110 13.78 -7.64 4.21
N PRO A 111 12.44 -7.63 4.27
CA PRO A 111 11.68 -6.40 4.24
C PRO A 111 11.71 -5.71 5.61
N GLU A 112 11.89 -4.38 5.61
CA GLU A 112 12.11 -3.59 6.81
C GLU A 112 11.19 -2.37 6.90
N TYR A 113 10.79 -2.04 8.13
CA TYR A 113 10.25 -0.71 8.41
C TYR A 113 11.40 0.24 8.74
N HIS A 114 11.44 1.35 8.02
CA HIS A 114 12.39 2.44 8.28
C HIS A 114 11.91 3.36 9.41
N HIS A 115 10.61 3.32 9.73
CA HIS A 115 10.03 4.10 10.81
C HIS A 115 8.79 3.39 11.39
N PRO A 116 8.53 3.45 12.72
CA PRO A 116 7.38 2.81 13.36
C PRO A 116 6.04 3.23 12.78
N TYR A 117 5.89 4.50 12.39
CA TYR A 117 4.65 5.00 11.77
C TYR A 117 4.24 4.18 10.55
N SER A 118 5.21 3.69 9.77
CA SER A 118 4.92 2.90 8.58
C SER A 118 4.35 1.51 8.87
N SER A 119 4.47 1.04 10.12
CA SER A 119 3.87 -0.23 10.57
C SER A 119 2.44 -0.07 11.12
N GLY A 120 2.08 1.14 11.59
CA GLY A 120 0.87 1.37 12.36
C GLY A 120 0.91 0.81 13.79
N LEU A 121 2.08 0.37 14.26
CA LEU A 121 2.34 -0.19 15.58
C LEU A 121 3.35 0.68 16.35
N ASP A 122 3.09 1.99 16.39
CA ASP A 122 4.05 3.03 16.77
C ASP A 122 4.74 2.80 18.13
N ASP A 123 4.02 2.24 19.12
CA ASP A 123 4.52 1.98 20.48
C ASP A 123 4.86 0.49 20.70
N SER A 124 5.10 -0.28 19.64
CA SER A 124 5.45 -1.71 19.72
C SER A 124 6.91 -1.92 20.13
N PRO A 125 7.20 -2.86 21.06
CA PRO A 125 8.58 -3.17 21.48
C PRO A 125 9.49 -3.66 20.36
N VAL A 126 8.94 -4.05 19.20
CA VAL A 126 9.75 -4.40 18.02
C VAL A 126 10.62 -3.23 17.54
N PHE A 127 10.18 -2.00 17.85
CA PHE A 127 10.88 -0.76 17.52
C PHE A 127 11.77 -0.23 18.64
N ASP A 128 11.92 -0.98 19.74
CA ASP A 128 12.96 -0.69 20.76
C ASP A 128 14.38 -1.05 20.24
N ALA A 129 14.46 -1.80 19.14
CA ALA A 129 15.68 -2.11 18.43
C ALA A 129 16.09 -0.98 17.46
N ASP A 130 17.32 -1.04 16.95
CA ASP A 130 17.78 -0.09 15.94
C ASP A 130 16.96 -0.16 14.65
N LEU A 131 16.73 1.01 14.04
CA LEU A 131 16.04 1.16 12.77
C LEU A 131 17.06 1.30 11.61
N PRO A 132 16.72 0.84 10.40
CA PRO A 132 15.50 0.12 10.01
C PRO A 132 15.44 -1.29 10.64
N VAL A 133 14.23 -1.84 10.78
CA VAL A 133 14.02 -3.15 11.40
C VAL A 133 13.19 -4.08 10.52
N ALA A 134 13.73 -5.28 10.28
CA ALA A 134 13.02 -6.36 9.63
C ALA A 134 11.93 -6.93 10.57
N THR A 135 10.72 -7.07 10.05
CA THR A 135 9.58 -7.58 10.83
C THR A 135 8.82 -8.67 10.08
N PRO A 136 8.36 -9.73 10.76
CA PRO A 136 7.67 -10.84 10.11
C PRO A 136 6.30 -10.45 9.55
N ASP A 137 5.64 -9.44 10.13
CA ASP A 137 4.36 -8.94 9.63
C ASP A 137 4.50 -8.25 8.27
N LEU A 138 5.52 -7.41 8.07
CA LEU A 138 5.75 -6.77 6.77
C LEU A 138 6.01 -7.80 5.67
N ALA A 139 6.82 -8.83 5.96
CA ALA A 139 7.05 -9.93 5.03
C ALA A 139 5.75 -10.66 4.67
N ALA A 140 4.91 -10.95 5.66
CA ALA A 140 3.62 -11.59 5.44
C ALA A 140 2.65 -10.71 4.63
N TYR A 141 2.63 -9.40 4.86
CA TYR A 141 1.78 -8.47 4.12
C TYR A 141 2.22 -8.32 2.66
N LEU A 142 3.53 -8.24 2.41
CA LEU A 142 4.06 -8.15 1.05
C LEU A 142 3.75 -9.41 0.24
N GLU A 143 3.95 -10.58 0.82
CA GLU A 143 3.61 -11.86 0.18
C GLU A 143 2.10 -11.95 -0.08
N LEU A 144 1.27 -11.63 0.91
CA LEU A 144 -0.18 -11.64 0.75
C LEU A 144 -0.63 -10.69 -0.36
N GLN A 145 -0.08 -9.47 -0.40
CA GLN A 145 -0.43 -8.50 -1.44
C GLN A 145 0.03 -8.97 -2.83
N ASP A 146 1.20 -9.60 -2.94
CA ASP A 146 1.69 -10.12 -4.22
C ASP A 146 0.79 -11.23 -4.78
N LEU A 147 0.42 -12.20 -3.92
CA LEU A 147 -0.49 -13.29 -4.28
C LEU A 147 -1.87 -12.76 -4.72
N LEU A 148 -2.42 -11.80 -3.96
CA LEU A 148 -3.71 -11.20 -4.30
C LEU A 148 -3.65 -10.36 -5.58
N LEU A 149 -2.55 -9.66 -5.83
CA LEU A 149 -2.34 -8.93 -7.08
C LEU A 149 -2.29 -9.89 -8.27
N ALA A 150 -1.59 -11.03 -8.13
CA ALA A 150 -1.55 -12.05 -9.17
C ALA A 150 -2.96 -12.59 -9.49
N ASP A 151 -3.73 -12.96 -8.48
CA ASP A 151 -5.10 -13.46 -8.64
C ASP A 151 -6.02 -12.42 -9.31
N LEU A 152 -5.95 -11.15 -8.90
CA LEU A 152 -6.74 -10.07 -9.47
C LEU A 152 -6.37 -9.78 -10.93
N LEU A 153 -5.08 -9.78 -11.26
CA LEU A 153 -4.59 -9.57 -12.63
C LEU A 153 -5.02 -10.71 -13.55
N ASP A 154 -4.93 -11.96 -13.07
CA ASP A 154 -5.39 -13.12 -13.83
C ASP A 154 -6.89 -13.05 -14.09
N ALA A 155 -7.70 -12.75 -13.05
CA ALA A 155 -9.14 -12.60 -13.20
C ALA A 155 -9.51 -11.50 -14.22
N GLN A 156 -8.84 -10.33 -14.15
CA GLN A 156 -9.03 -9.23 -15.10
C GLN A 156 -8.67 -9.65 -16.53
N GLY A 157 -7.54 -10.35 -16.71
CA GLY A 157 -7.11 -10.85 -18.02
C GLY A 157 -8.05 -11.92 -18.60
N GLN A 158 -8.67 -12.76 -17.76
CA GLN A 158 -9.70 -13.71 -18.20
C GLN A 158 -11.00 -13.00 -18.60
N ALA A 159 -11.43 -11.99 -17.84
CA ALA A 159 -12.62 -11.19 -18.17
C ALA A 159 -12.47 -10.48 -19.53
N ALA A 160 -11.36 -9.79 -19.75
CA ALA A 160 -11.07 -9.11 -21.02
C ALA A 160 -11.05 -10.06 -22.23
N ARG A 161 -10.51 -11.28 -22.06
CA ARG A 161 -10.54 -12.32 -23.11
C ARG A 161 -11.95 -12.81 -23.43
N ARG A 162 -12.84 -12.89 -22.44
CA ARG A 162 -14.25 -13.26 -22.67
C ARG A 162 -15.01 -12.19 -23.43
N ASP A 163 -14.78 -10.93 -23.11
CA ASP A 163 -15.45 -9.79 -23.76
C ASP A 163 -15.02 -9.60 -25.23
N THR A 164 -13.79 -9.99 -25.56
CA THR A 164 -13.25 -9.95 -26.93
C THR A 164 -13.54 -11.21 -27.76
N ALA A 165 -14.09 -12.27 -27.16
CA ALA A 165 -14.39 -13.50 -27.87
C ALA A 165 -15.59 -13.29 -28.82
N PRO A 166 -15.46 -13.60 -30.13
CA PRO A 166 -16.57 -13.47 -31.07
C PRO A 166 -17.77 -14.31 -30.60
N GLY A 167 -18.95 -13.69 -30.55
CA GLY A 167 -20.17 -14.24 -29.95
C GLY A 167 -20.44 -15.67 -30.40
N ARG A 168 -20.47 -16.60 -29.45
CA ARG A 168 -20.88 -17.99 -29.69
C ARG A 168 -22.30 -17.98 -30.27
N PRO A 169 -22.58 -18.63 -31.40
CA PRO A 169 -23.94 -18.68 -31.94
C PRO A 169 -24.87 -19.30 -30.91
N ARG A 170 -26.01 -18.64 -30.65
CA ARG A 170 -27.06 -19.17 -29.79
C ARG A 170 -27.59 -20.46 -30.46
N PRO A 171 -27.76 -21.57 -29.72
CA PRO A 171 -28.45 -22.73 -30.27
C PRO A 171 -29.87 -22.29 -30.65
N GLY A 172 -30.21 -22.49 -31.92
CA GLY A 172 -31.56 -22.31 -32.45
C GLY A 172 -32.47 -23.46 -32.10
#